data_AF-A0A9N8ZRP3-F1
#
_entry.id   AF-A0A9N8ZRP3-F1
#
_cell.length_a   1.000
_cell.length_b   1.000
_cell.length_c   1.000
_cell.angle_alpha   90.00
_cell.angle_beta   90.00
_cell.angle_gamma   90.00
#
_symmetry.space_group_name_H-M   'P 1'
#
loop_
_entity.id
_entity.type
_entity.pdbx_description
1 polymer ?
#
loop_
_entity_poly.entity_id
_entity_poly.type
_entity_poly.pdbx_seq_one_letter_code
_entity_poly.pdbx_strand_id
1 'polypeptide(L)'
;MEDQKIQEARETMDVKHLCKVLYEISTLLNTGLDRETLSLCLNLCENGVNPEALAAVIKELRRESASMKLSETNPAVTASGSNGNTGGGGSTTASLSGG
;
A
#
# COMPACT_ATOMS: atom_id res chain seq x y z
N MET A 1 -12.47 38.69 24.88
CA MET A 1 -11.84 37.36 24.86
C MET A 1 -12.84 36.26 24.48
N GLU A 2 -14.12 36.37 24.84
CA GLU A 2 -15.19 35.46 24.34
C GLU A 2 -15.40 35.55 22.82
N ASP A 3 -15.36 36.73 22.23
CA ASP A 3 -15.48 36.89 20.77
C ASP A 3 -14.34 36.20 19.99
N GLN A 4 -13.12 36.20 20.53
CA GLN A 4 -11.99 35.47 19.95
C GLN A 4 -12.22 33.95 19.93
N LYS A 5 -12.74 33.38 21.02
CA LYS A 5 -13.05 31.94 21.08
C LYS A 5 -14.15 31.55 20.11
N ILE A 6 -15.17 32.40 19.93
CA ILE A 6 -16.26 32.15 18.98
C ILE A 6 -15.74 32.24 17.53
N GLN A 7 -14.81 33.16 17.24
CA GLN A 7 -14.20 33.29 15.93
C GLN A 7 -13.30 32.10 15.58
N GLU A 8 -12.40 31.70 16.49
CA GLU A 8 -11.54 30.52 16.33
C GLU A 8 -12.36 29.23 16.13
N ALA A 9 -13.47 29.09 16.87
CA ALA A 9 -14.38 27.95 16.72
C ALA A 9 -15.06 27.90 15.34
N ARG A 10 -15.38 29.05 14.75
CA ARG A 10 -15.97 29.13 13.40
C ARG A 10 -14.95 28.79 12.33
N GLU A 11 -13.76 29.40 12.39
CA GLU A 11 -12.68 29.14 11.43
C GLU A 11 -12.25 27.66 11.43
N THR A 12 -12.11 27.06 12.63
CA THR A 12 -11.80 25.63 12.74
C THR A 12 -12.90 24.72 12.21
N MET A 13 -14.15 25.15 12.26
CA MET A 13 -15.28 24.41 11.69
C MET A 13 -15.26 24.45 10.16
N ASP A 14 -14.94 25.61 9.58
CA ASP A 14 -14.87 25.80 8.12
C ASP A 14 -13.76 24.97 7.50
N VAL A 15 -12.56 24.95 8.11
CA VAL A 15 -11.44 24.10 7.65
C VAL A 15 -11.79 22.61 7.74
N LYS A 16 -12.44 22.18 8.84
CA LYS A 16 -12.89 20.79 9.01
C LYS A 16 -13.92 20.39 7.97
N HIS A 17 -14.83 21.30 7.61
CA HIS A 17 -15.85 21.08 6.60
C HIS A 17 -15.22 20.96 5.21
N LEU A 18 -14.32 21.89 4.86
CA LEU A 18 -13.59 21.86 3.59
C LEU A 18 -12.81 20.55 3.42
N CYS A 19 -12.00 20.16 4.43
CA CYS A 19 -11.25 18.90 4.39
C CYS A 19 -12.16 17.66 4.27
N LYS A 20 -13.39 17.71 4.82
CA LYS A 20 -14.37 16.62 4.66
C LYS A 20 -14.86 16.54 3.21
N VAL A 21 -15.29 17.65 2.62
CA VAL A 21 -15.78 17.69 1.24
C VAL A 21 -14.69 17.24 0.26
N LEU A 22 -13.45 17.71 0.45
CA LEU A 22 -12.33 17.32 -0.40
C LEU A 22 -11.98 15.83 -0.27
N TYR A 23 -12.11 15.26 0.92
CA TYR A 23 -11.91 13.82 1.13
C TYR A 23 -12.99 12.98 0.43
N GLU A 24 -14.25 13.43 0.46
CA GLU A 24 -15.34 12.78 -0.28
C GLU A 24 -15.07 12.82 -1.79
N ILE A 25 -14.64 13.97 -2.34
CA ILE A 25 -14.23 14.09 -3.74
C ILE A 25 -13.05 13.16 -4.07
N SER A 26 -12.03 13.13 -3.22
CA SER A 26 -10.86 12.25 -3.36
C SER A 26 -11.25 10.77 -3.40
N THR A 27 -12.22 10.38 -2.57
CA THR A 27 -12.76 9.02 -2.52
C THR A 27 -13.53 8.68 -3.80
N LEU A 28 -14.36 9.60 -4.29
CA LEU A 28 -15.10 9.43 -5.54
C LEU A 28 -14.17 9.28 -6.75
N LEU A 29 -13.06 10.04 -6.77
CA LEU A 29 -12.03 9.96 -7.81
C LEU A 29 -11.02 8.82 -7.58
N ASN A 30 -11.17 8.07 -6.50
CA ASN A 30 -10.35 6.92 -6.14
C ASN A 30 -8.84 7.21 -6.14
N THR A 31 -8.45 8.41 -5.66
CA THR A 31 -7.04 8.82 -5.61
C THR A 31 -6.23 8.03 -4.57
N GLY A 32 -6.93 7.43 -3.59
CA GLY A 32 -6.34 6.66 -2.49
C GLY A 32 -5.57 7.51 -1.50
N LEU A 33 -5.87 8.80 -1.38
CA LEU A 33 -5.31 9.69 -0.36
C LEU A 33 -6.11 9.58 0.93
N ASP A 34 -5.42 9.34 2.04
CA ASP A 34 -5.97 9.40 3.39
C ASP A 34 -6.16 10.85 3.86
N ARG A 35 -6.91 11.02 4.95
CA ARG A 35 -7.30 12.35 5.46
C ARG A 35 -6.11 13.19 5.92
N GLU A 36 -5.06 12.55 6.45
CA GLU A 36 -3.85 13.24 6.92
C GLU A 36 -3.00 13.69 5.72
N THR A 37 -2.75 12.80 4.77
CA THR A 37 -2.03 13.15 3.52
C THR A 37 -2.76 14.25 2.75
N LEU A 38 -4.10 14.19 2.67
CA LEU A 38 -4.88 15.24 1.99
C LEU A 38 -4.71 16.60 2.68
N SER A 39 -4.74 16.63 4.02
CA SER A 39 -4.52 17.86 4.79
C SER A 39 -3.11 18.42 4.58
N LEU A 40 -2.11 17.55 4.49
CA LEU A 40 -0.73 17.96 4.20
C LEU A 40 -0.62 18.52 2.78
N CYS A 41 -1.24 17.87 1.79
CA CYS A 41 -1.28 18.36 0.41
C CYS A 41 -1.94 19.74 0.34
N LEU A 42 -3.01 19.96 1.11
CA LEU A 42 -3.67 21.26 1.20
C LEU A 42 -2.72 22.34 1.71
N ASN A 43 -2.05 22.08 2.84
CA ASN A 43 -1.07 23.02 3.41
C ASN A 43 0.04 23.33 2.40
N LEU A 44 0.55 22.33 1.68
CA LEU A 44 1.58 22.55 0.65
C LEU A 44 1.06 23.44 -0.49
N CYS A 45 -0.16 23.19 -0.97
CA CYS A 45 -0.80 24.02 -1.99
C CYS A 45 -1.04 25.46 -1.51
N GLU A 46 -1.46 25.65 -0.24
CA GLU A 46 -1.64 26.97 0.37
C GLU A 46 -0.31 27.74 0.49
N ASN A 47 0.81 27.03 0.63
CA ASN A 47 2.16 27.60 0.60
C ASN A 47 2.68 27.88 -0.82
N GLY A 48 1.85 27.73 -1.86
CA GLY A 48 2.20 28.05 -3.24
C GLY A 48 2.87 26.92 -4.03
N VAL A 49 2.84 25.69 -3.52
CA VAL A 49 3.31 24.52 -4.28
C VAL A 49 2.36 24.22 -5.43
N ASN A 50 2.90 23.94 -6.63
CA ASN A 50 2.09 23.55 -7.78
C ASN A 50 1.43 22.17 -7.53
N PRO A 51 0.09 22.05 -7.57
CA PRO A 51 -0.61 20.78 -7.36
C PRO A 51 -0.23 19.70 -8.37
N GLU A 52 0.13 20.07 -9.61
CA GLU A 52 0.54 19.13 -10.66
C GLU A 52 1.89 18.49 -10.34
N ALA A 53 2.84 19.31 -9.87
CA ALA A 53 4.16 18.84 -9.45
C ALA A 53 4.05 17.97 -8.19
N LEU A 54 3.22 18.38 -7.22
CA LEU A 54 2.95 17.61 -6.01
C LEU A 54 2.33 16.24 -6.35
N ALA A 55 1.39 16.20 -7.29
CA ALA A 55 0.80 14.94 -7.75
C ALA A 55 1.84 14.01 -8.39
N ALA A 56 2.79 14.55 -9.16
CA ALA A 56 3.88 13.76 -9.74
C ALA A 56 4.77 13.15 -8.64
N VAL A 57 5.15 13.95 -7.63
CA VAL A 57 5.96 13.48 -6.50
C VAL A 57 5.25 12.38 -5.71
N ILE A 58 3.95 12.56 -5.39
CA ILE A 58 3.17 11.56 -4.65
C ILE A 58 3.08 10.24 -5.43
N LYS A 59 2.88 10.30 -6.74
CA LYS A 59 2.85 9.11 -7.59
C LYS A 59 4.19 8.37 -7.60
N GLU A 60 5.28 9.11 -7.68
CA GLU A 60 6.63 8.55 -7.66
C GLU A 60 6.93 7.88 -6.32
N LEU A 61 6.69 8.56 -5.20
CA LEU A 61 6.91 8.01 -3.86
C LEU A 61 6.08 6.73 -3.62
N ARG A 62 4.83 6.69 -4.10
CA ARG A 62 3.99 5.49 -4.01
C ARG A 62 4.55 4.33 -4.84
N ARG A 63 5.07 4.61 -6.03
CA ARG A 63 5.72 3.62 -6.90
C ARG A 63 6.96 3.04 -6.25
N GLU A 64 7.85 3.90 -5.74
CA GLU A 64 9.08 3.47 -5.06
C GLU A 64 8.78 2.67 -3.79
N SER A 65 7.83 3.13 -2.97
CA SER A 65 7.40 2.43 -1.75
C SER A 65 6.86 1.02 -2.05
N ALA A 66 6.06 0.88 -3.12
CA ALA A 66 5.57 -0.42 -3.56
C ALA A 66 6.69 -1.33 -4.05
N SER A 67 7.66 -0.78 -4.79
CA SER A 67 8.84 -1.51 -5.25
C SER A 67 9.71 -2.01 -4.10
N MET A 68 9.91 -1.18 -3.06
CA MET A 68 10.69 -1.55 -1.88
C MET A 68 10.01 -2.66 -1.06
N LYS A 69 8.69 -2.60 -0.86
CA LYS A 69 7.95 -3.67 -0.16
C LYS A 69 8.08 -5.02 -0.84
N LEU A 70 8.14 -5.04 -2.17
CA LEU A 70 8.28 -6.29 -2.94
C LEU A 70 9.69 -6.90 -2.79
N SER A 71 10.73 -6.07 -2.64
CA SER A 71 12.10 -6.56 -2.41
C SER A 71 12.37 -7.10 -1.00
N GLU A 72 11.54 -6.75 -0.02
CA GLU A 72 11.72 -7.18 1.38
C GLU A 72 11.01 -8.52 1.70
N THR A 73 10.00 -8.91 0.91
CA THR A 73 9.36 -10.23 1.01
C THR A 73 10.17 -11.30 0.29
N ASN A 74 11.23 -11.80 0.92
CA ASN A 74 11.97 -12.99 0.47
C ASN A 74 11.49 -14.25 1.23
N PRO A 75 10.64 -15.13 0.68
CA PRO A 75 10.22 -16.37 1.35
C PRO A 75 11.26 -17.50 1.30
N ALA A 76 12.56 -17.19 1.16
CA ALA A 76 13.61 -18.19 0.96
C ALA A 76 14.10 -18.93 2.23
N VAL A 77 13.55 -18.67 3.43
CA VAL A 77 14.06 -19.25 4.68
C VAL A 77 12.99 -19.84 5.58
N THR A 78 12.38 -20.96 5.18
CA THR A 78 11.76 -22.04 6.01
C THR A 78 10.99 -22.96 5.06
N ALA A 79 11.20 -24.26 4.87
CA ALA A 79 11.94 -25.33 5.55
C ALA A 79 12.45 -26.29 4.46
N SER A 80 13.74 -26.65 4.41
CA SER A 80 14.30 -27.82 5.08
C SER A 80 13.31 -28.97 5.34
N GLY A 81 12.93 -29.66 4.26
CA GLY A 81 12.35 -31.00 4.30
C GLY A 81 13.27 -31.98 3.58
N SER A 82 14.32 -32.43 4.28
CA SER A 82 14.99 -33.69 3.94
C SER A 82 13.96 -34.83 4.08
N ASN A 83 13.86 -35.73 3.09
CA ASN A 83 14.03 -37.19 3.25
C ASN A 83 13.34 -38.00 2.13
N GLY A 84 14.05 -38.98 1.54
CA GLY A 84 13.43 -40.11 0.84
C GLY A 84 13.78 -40.35 -0.63
N ASN A 85 15.06 -40.46 -0.98
CA ASN A 85 15.46 -41.23 -2.17
C ASN A 85 15.49 -42.73 -1.83
N THR A 86 14.51 -43.48 -2.32
CA THR A 86 14.53 -44.96 -2.42
C THR A 86 14.00 -45.25 -3.84
N GLY A 87 14.81 -45.64 -4.83
CA GLY A 87 15.57 -46.88 -4.87
C GLY A 87 14.83 -47.88 -5.77
N GLY A 88 15.38 -48.15 -6.95
CA GLY A 88 15.27 -49.44 -7.63
C GLY A 88 14.04 -49.70 -8.51
N GLY A 89 14.16 -49.38 -9.79
CA GLY A 89 13.51 -50.17 -10.83
C GLY A 89 14.10 -51.58 -10.85
N GLY A 90 13.25 -52.59 -10.82
CA GLY A 90 13.66 -54.00 -10.79
C GLY A 90 12.43 -54.89 -10.93
N SER A 91 11.99 -55.05 -12.17
CA SER A 91 10.89 -55.91 -12.59
C SER A 91 11.01 -57.32 -12.03
N THR A 92 9.88 -57.86 -11.62
CA THR A 92 9.67 -59.14 -10.95
C THR A 92 10.26 -60.33 -11.69
N THR A 93 11.06 -61.09 -10.93
CA THR A 93 11.27 -62.54 -10.92
C THR A 93 10.49 -63.41 -11.92
N ALA A 94 11.27 -64.12 -12.73
CA ALA A 94 11.20 -65.52 -13.19
C ALA A 94 9.96 -66.42 -12.92
N SER A 95 9.79 -67.36 -13.87
CA SER A 95 8.99 -68.61 -13.92
C SER A 95 7.81 -68.46 -14.90
N LEU A 96 7.53 -69.36 -15.86
CA LEU A 96 7.55 -70.82 -15.81
C LEU A 96 7.73 -71.46 -17.21
N SER A 97 8.29 -72.67 -17.19
CA SER A 97 8.46 -73.69 -18.24
C SER A 97 7.20 -74.13 -18.99
N GLY A 98 7.35 -74.56 -20.25
CA GLY A 98 6.51 -75.62 -20.84
C GLY A 98 6.37 -75.57 -22.37
N GLY A 99 6.88 -76.61 -23.06
CA GLY A 99 6.58 -76.91 -24.47
C GLY A 99 7.81 -77.22 -25.31
#